data_AF-A0A924Y7N1-F1
#
_entry.id   AF-A0A924Y7N1-F1
#
_cell.length_a   1.000
_cell.length_b   1.000
_cell.length_c   1.000
_cell.angle_alpha   90.00
_cell.angle_beta   90.00
_cell.angle_gamma   90.00
#
_symmetry.space_group_name_H-M   'P 1'
#
loop_
_entity.id
_entity.type
_entity.pdbx_description
1 polymer ?
#
loop_
_entity_poly.entity_id
_entity_poly.type
_entity_poly.pdbx_seq_one_letter_code
_entity_poly.pdbx_strand_id
1 'polypeptide(L)'
;LFFGTGRLIWLQFRFEDEEQYYWAGSWNFNVDAGSQPIPDAAAINPFGRLVAQMTFGFSQTNNAYYGISGIWRSIATGGSATCNFVPELIEPVTFTAIDLEREPAFVPAVRALQSATDSVNHAIALFAEACAAIGAERIVTADIVGTALDDVDSAEVNLVLIQALLPELINYDPSLNPDPLAAQLSADVPGISVELPQPPARPTIDLPIVPPPTNTPSDMLLPTLSVTIEPTSIPPSSTPMPTMPPLTTPTG
;
A
#
# COMPACT_ATOMS: atom_id res chain seq x y z
N LEU A 1 -37.05 -10.92 -0.03
CA LEU A 1 -35.79 -11.69 -0.10
C LEU A 1 -34.67 -10.69 0.16
N PHE A 2 -33.84 -10.93 1.18
CA PHE A 2 -32.75 -10.05 1.61
C PHE A 2 -31.44 -10.79 1.38
N PHE A 3 -30.41 -10.13 0.85
CA PHE A 3 -29.16 -10.76 0.41
C PHE A 3 -27.96 -10.04 1.02
N GLY A 4 -27.10 -10.75 1.76
CA GLY A 4 -26.02 -10.23 2.60
C GLY A 4 -24.98 -9.30 1.95
N THR A 5 -24.10 -8.72 2.77
CA THR A 5 -23.18 -7.61 2.44
C THR A 5 -22.04 -7.95 1.46
N GLY A 6 -22.07 -9.14 0.84
CA GLY A 6 -21.30 -9.45 -0.36
C GLY A 6 -21.91 -8.70 -1.54
N ARG A 7 -21.37 -7.52 -1.82
CA ARG A 7 -22.00 -6.47 -2.64
C ARG A 7 -22.25 -6.85 -4.12
N LEU A 8 -21.82 -8.03 -4.58
CA LEU A 8 -21.87 -8.41 -5.99
C LEU A 8 -22.42 -9.85 -6.17
N ILE A 9 -23.75 -10.01 -6.12
CA ILE A 9 -24.40 -11.23 -6.63
C ILE A 9 -24.89 -11.00 -8.05
N TRP A 10 -24.66 -11.95 -8.95
CA TRP A 10 -25.29 -11.96 -10.26
C TRP A 10 -26.69 -12.55 -10.14
N LEU A 11 -27.70 -11.76 -10.47
CA LEU A 11 -29.09 -12.16 -10.50
C LEU A 11 -29.42 -12.61 -11.93
N GLN A 12 -29.96 -13.82 -12.07
CA GLN A 12 -30.47 -14.32 -13.33
C GLN A 12 -31.97 -14.05 -13.40
N PHE A 13 -32.40 -13.34 -14.45
CA PHE A 13 -33.81 -13.07 -14.75
C PHE A 13 -34.19 -13.87 -15.99
N ARG A 14 -35.34 -14.54 -15.95
CA ARG A 14 -35.96 -15.15 -17.13
C ARG A 14 -37.14 -14.29 -17.53
N PHE A 15 -37.16 -13.82 -18.77
CA PHE A 15 -38.33 -13.17 -19.35
C PHE A 15 -39.16 -14.23 -20.06
N GLU A 16 -40.38 -14.47 -19.58
CA GLU A 16 -41.24 -15.56 -20.05
C GLU A 16 -41.60 -15.41 -21.54
N ASP A 17 -41.73 -14.18 -22.03
CA ASP A 17 -42.13 -13.89 -23.40
C ASP A 17 -41.00 -14.08 -24.43
N GLU A 18 -39.75 -14.06 -23.99
CA GLU A 18 -38.59 -14.09 -24.89
C GLU A 18 -37.80 -15.41 -24.79
N GLU A 19 -38.15 -16.29 -23.84
CA GLU A 19 -37.39 -17.50 -23.48
C GLU A 19 -35.89 -17.27 -23.24
N GLN A 20 -35.50 -16.02 -22.97
CA GLN A 20 -34.11 -15.61 -22.76
C GLN A 20 -33.81 -15.40 -21.27
N TYR A 21 -32.56 -15.68 -20.92
CA TYR A 21 -32.01 -15.43 -19.60
C TYR A 21 -31.09 -14.22 -19.65
N TYR A 22 -31.33 -13.29 -18.74
CA TYR A 22 -30.54 -12.08 -18.58
C TYR A 22 -29.83 -12.14 -17.23
N TRP A 23 -28.58 -11.69 -17.22
CA TRP A 23 -27.80 -11.57 -16.00
C TRP A 23 -27.64 -10.10 -15.67
N ALA A 24 -27.90 -9.74 -14.42
CA ALA A 24 -27.62 -8.39 -13.95
C ALA A 24 -27.06 -8.44 -12.53
N GLY A 25 -26.06 -7.62 -12.29
CA GLY A 25 -25.44 -7.51 -10.97
C GLY A 25 -26.39 -6.91 -9.93
N SER A 26 -26.26 -7.34 -8.68
CA SER A 26 -27.05 -6.83 -7.54
C SER A 26 -26.92 -5.33 -7.31
N TRP A 27 -25.82 -4.73 -7.76
CA TRP A 27 -25.61 -3.28 -7.72
C TRP A 27 -26.61 -2.52 -8.61
N ASN A 28 -27.23 -3.17 -9.59
CA ASN A 28 -28.28 -2.58 -10.42
C ASN A 28 -29.65 -2.49 -9.70
N PHE A 29 -29.82 -3.17 -8.57
CA PHE A 29 -31.14 -3.37 -7.94
C PHE A 29 -31.23 -2.93 -6.48
N ASN A 30 -30.24 -2.21 -5.97
CA ASN A 30 -30.18 -1.69 -4.59
C ASN A 30 -30.63 -2.73 -3.55
N VAL A 31 -30.10 -3.95 -3.69
CA VAL A 31 -30.48 -5.10 -2.86
C VAL A 31 -29.87 -4.92 -1.48
N ASP A 32 -30.72 -4.66 -0.49
CA ASP A 32 -30.28 -4.43 0.89
C ASP A 32 -30.09 -5.75 1.65
N ALA A 33 -29.07 -5.75 2.49
CA ALA A 33 -28.42 -6.95 2.99
C ALA A 33 -28.59 -7.11 4.49
N GLY A 34 -29.32 -8.15 4.91
CA GLY A 34 -29.31 -8.59 6.30
C GLY A 34 -27.93 -9.10 6.77
N SER A 35 -27.81 -9.39 8.06
CA SER A 35 -26.54 -9.70 8.77
C SER A 35 -25.93 -11.10 8.54
N GLN A 36 -26.52 -11.94 7.67
CA GLN A 36 -25.93 -13.24 7.36
C GLN A 36 -25.24 -13.22 5.99
N PRO A 37 -23.92 -13.50 5.92
CA PRO A 37 -23.20 -13.60 4.66
C PRO A 37 -23.70 -14.85 3.91
N ILE A 38 -24.42 -14.62 2.81
CA ILE A 38 -24.70 -15.68 1.84
C ILE A 38 -23.39 -15.89 1.07
N PRO A 39 -22.92 -17.13 0.87
CA PRO A 39 -21.81 -17.39 -0.05
C PRO A 39 -22.24 -16.88 -1.42
N ASP A 40 -21.72 -15.72 -1.84
CA ASP A 40 -22.03 -15.16 -3.14
C ASP A 40 -21.30 -15.96 -4.22
N ALA A 41 -21.77 -15.82 -5.46
CA ALA A 41 -21.04 -16.37 -6.59
C ALA A 41 -19.61 -15.79 -6.70
N ALA A 42 -19.33 -14.64 -6.07
CA ALA A 42 -17.99 -14.06 -5.99
C ALA A 42 -17.03 -14.89 -5.13
N ALA A 43 -17.50 -15.64 -4.13
CA ALA A 43 -16.67 -16.62 -3.42
C ALA A 43 -16.23 -17.79 -4.32
N ILE A 44 -16.97 -18.07 -5.41
CA ILE A 44 -16.70 -19.16 -6.34
C ILE A 44 -15.98 -18.66 -7.60
N ASN A 45 -16.30 -17.47 -8.08
CA ASN A 45 -15.74 -16.87 -9.29
C ASN A 45 -14.42 -16.13 -8.99
N PRO A 46 -13.29 -16.48 -9.65
CA PRO A 46 -12.00 -15.79 -9.53
C PRO A 46 -12.09 -14.26 -9.59
N PHE A 47 -12.82 -13.71 -10.57
CA PHE A 47 -12.98 -12.26 -10.73
C PHE A 47 -13.57 -11.61 -9.47
N GLY A 48 -14.65 -12.20 -8.95
CA GLY A 48 -15.32 -11.68 -7.76
C GLY A 48 -14.44 -11.71 -6.52
N ARG A 49 -13.67 -12.80 -6.32
CA ARG A 49 -12.68 -12.90 -5.25
C ARG A 49 -11.61 -11.82 -5.37
N LEU A 50 -11.04 -11.65 -6.56
CA LEU A 50 -9.98 -10.66 -6.80
C LEU A 50 -10.48 -9.23 -6.58
N VAL A 51 -11.67 -8.88 -7.05
CA VAL A 51 -12.29 -7.56 -6.79
C VAL A 51 -12.48 -7.32 -5.29
N ALA A 52 -13.02 -8.30 -4.57
CA ALA A 52 -13.24 -8.18 -3.13
C ALA A 52 -11.91 -8.02 -2.37
N GLN A 53 -10.92 -8.85 -2.69
CA GLN A 53 -9.57 -8.81 -2.10
C GLN A 53 -8.85 -7.48 -2.40
N MET A 54 -8.90 -7.01 -3.64
CA MET A 54 -8.32 -5.73 -4.06
C MET A 54 -8.97 -4.55 -3.35
N THR A 55 -10.30 -4.52 -3.28
CA THR A 55 -11.04 -3.42 -2.62
C THR A 55 -10.73 -3.38 -1.12
N PHE A 56 -10.74 -4.55 -0.47
CA PHE A 56 -10.40 -4.68 0.94
C PHE A 56 -8.95 -4.26 1.21
N GLY A 57 -7.99 -4.80 0.47
CA GLY A 57 -6.58 -4.51 0.63
C GLY A 57 -6.23 -3.05 0.34
N PHE A 58 -6.83 -2.47 -0.71
CA PHE A 58 -6.69 -1.05 -1.01
C PHE A 58 -7.21 -0.20 0.15
N SER A 59 -8.41 -0.47 0.66
CA SER A 59 -8.97 0.30 1.78
C SER A 59 -8.12 0.20 3.03
N GLN A 60 -7.62 -0.98 3.40
CA GLN A 60 -6.75 -1.14 4.56
C GLN A 60 -5.42 -0.40 4.38
N THR A 61 -4.76 -0.62 3.25
CA THR A 61 -3.45 -0.02 2.95
C THR A 61 -3.53 1.49 2.87
N ASN A 62 -4.57 2.02 2.21
CA ASN A 62 -4.80 3.46 2.10
C ASN A 62 -5.06 4.12 3.46
N ASN A 63 -5.83 3.46 4.35
CA ASN A 63 -6.06 3.98 5.71
C ASN A 63 -4.76 4.03 6.53
N ALA A 64 -3.95 2.97 6.49
CA ALA A 64 -2.68 2.91 7.19
C ALA A 64 -1.66 3.92 6.60
N TYR A 65 -1.63 4.07 5.28
CA TYR A 65 -0.82 5.06 4.57
C TYR A 65 -1.05 6.49 5.09
N TYR A 66 -2.30 6.96 5.20
CA TYR A 66 -2.57 8.30 5.71
C TYR A 66 -2.09 8.50 7.16
N GLY A 67 -2.17 7.45 7.98
CA GLY A 67 -1.65 7.48 9.34
C GLY A 67 -0.13 7.65 9.36
N ILE A 68 0.59 6.76 8.68
CA ILE A 68 2.06 6.73 8.76
C ILE A 68 2.72 7.87 7.97
N SER A 69 2.16 8.26 6.82
CA SER A 69 2.66 9.39 6.02
C SER A 69 2.57 10.71 6.79
N GLY A 70 1.49 10.93 7.53
CA GLY A 70 1.32 12.12 8.37
C GLY A 70 2.38 12.21 9.48
N ILE A 71 2.73 11.07 10.09
CA ILE A 71 3.78 11.00 11.12
C ILE A 71 5.14 11.36 10.53
N TRP A 72 5.57 10.68 9.46
CA TRP A 72 6.90 10.90 8.88
C TRP A 72 7.06 12.29 8.25
N ARG A 73 6.04 12.79 7.55
CA ARG A 73 6.06 14.15 6.98
C ARG A 73 6.08 15.22 8.09
N SER A 74 5.38 15.00 9.20
CA SER A 74 5.46 15.90 10.38
C SER A 74 6.89 15.94 10.93
N ILE A 75 7.48 14.77 11.21
CA ILE A 75 8.86 14.65 11.71
C ILE A 75 9.85 15.37 10.78
N ALA A 76 9.73 15.16 9.46
CA ALA A 76 10.62 15.76 8.46
C ALA A 76 10.59 17.30 8.46
N THR A 77 9.46 17.91 8.83
CA THR A 77 9.31 19.36 8.95
C THR A 77 9.70 19.91 10.32
N GLY A 78 10.28 19.09 11.19
CA GLY A 78 10.66 19.45 12.57
C GLY A 78 9.52 19.32 13.57
N GLY A 79 8.41 18.70 13.18
CA GLY A 79 7.34 18.32 14.09
C GLY A 79 7.76 17.21 15.06
N SER A 80 6.95 17.00 16.10
CA SER A 80 7.09 15.86 17.01
C SER A 80 6.01 14.83 16.72
N ALA A 81 6.30 13.58 17.05
CA ALA A 81 5.36 12.47 17.00
C ALA A 81 5.23 11.84 18.38
N THR A 82 4.06 11.27 18.68
CA THR A 82 3.83 10.57 19.94
C THR A 82 3.92 9.06 19.73
N CYS A 83 4.60 8.37 20.65
CA CYS A 83 4.66 6.91 20.67
C CYS A 83 3.45 6.25 21.34
N ASN A 84 2.43 7.03 21.71
CA ASN A 84 1.21 6.49 22.31
C ASN A 84 0.36 5.72 21.30
N PHE A 85 0.56 5.96 20.01
CA PHE A 85 -0.12 5.29 18.93
C PHE A 85 0.88 4.91 17.85
N VAL A 86 1.33 3.67 17.88
CA VAL A 86 2.07 3.05 16.78
C VAL A 86 1.02 2.32 15.92
N PRO A 87 0.86 2.67 14.63
CA PRO A 87 -0.06 1.95 13.75
C PRO A 87 0.25 0.46 13.71
N GLU A 88 -0.78 -0.37 13.60
CA GLU A 88 -0.61 -1.82 13.42
C GLU A 88 -0.15 -2.12 12.00
N LEU A 89 0.69 -3.15 11.84
CA LEU A 89 1.08 -3.66 10.54
C LEU A 89 -0.15 -4.21 9.79
N ILE A 90 -0.23 -3.93 8.50
CA ILE A 90 -1.28 -4.44 7.63
C ILE A 90 -1.00 -5.92 7.37
N GLU A 91 -2.00 -6.77 7.57
CA GLU A 91 -1.92 -8.17 7.14
C GLU A 91 -1.93 -8.24 5.60
N PRO A 92 -0.93 -8.90 4.97
CA PRO A 92 -0.89 -9.00 3.52
C PRO A 92 -2.12 -9.69 2.95
N VAL A 93 -2.78 -9.06 1.98
CA VAL A 93 -3.88 -9.70 1.25
C VAL A 93 -3.33 -10.84 0.40
N THR A 94 -3.87 -12.03 0.61
CA THR A 94 -3.44 -13.22 -0.13
C THR A 94 -4.26 -13.39 -1.40
N PHE A 95 -3.60 -13.31 -2.54
CA PHE A 95 -4.16 -13.62 -3.86
C PHE A 95 -3.77 -15.04 -4.26
N THR A 96 -4.72 -15.83 -4.77
CA THR A 96 -4.39 -17.18 -5.22
C THR A 96 -3.79 -17.13 -6.62
N ALA A 97 -2.75 -17.93 -6.88
CA ALA A 97 -2.12 -18.00 -8.21
C ALA A 97 -3.14 -18.41 -9.29
N ILE A 98 -4.04 -19.35 -8.96
CA ILE A 98 -5.10 -19.82 -9.86
C ILE A 98 -6.03 -18.67 -10.28
N ASP A 99 -6.34 -17.75 -9.37
CA ASP A 99 -7.20 -16.62 -9.70
C ASP A 99 -6.50 -15.63 -10.62
N LEU A 100 -5.22 -15.35 -10.36
CA LEU A 100 -4.39 -14.46 -11.19
C LEU A 100 -4.10 -15.04 -12.58
N GLU A 101 -3.95 -16.36 -12.69
CA GLU A 101 -3.81 -17.04 -13.98
C GLU A 101 -5.09 -16.94 -14.82
N ARG A 102 -6.27 -16.95 -14.16
CA ARG A 102 -7.56 -16.83 -14.83
C ARG A 102 -7.93 -15.39 -15.18
N GLU A 103 -7.45 -14.43 -14.39
CA GLU A 103 -7.78 -13.00 -14.54
C GLU A 103 -6.49 -12.16 -14.62
N PRO A 104 -5.68 -12.30 -15.69
CA PRO A 104 -4.36 -11.67 -15.79
C PRO A 104 -4.41 -10.13 -15.78
N ALA A 105 -5.56 -9.53 -16.13
CA ALA A 105 -5.76 -8.09 -16.05
C ALA A 105 -5.58 -7.51 -14.63
N PHE A 106 -5.79 -8.32 -13.58
CA PHE A 106 -5.58 -7.91 -12.18
C PHE A 106 -4.11 -7.89 -11.77
N VAL A 107 -3.22 -8.58 -12.48
CA VAL A 107 -1.82 -8.76 -12.06
C VAL A 107 -1.10 -7.43 -11.81
N PRO A 108 -1.19 -6.40 -12.67
CA PRO A 108 -0.53 -5.12 -12.41
C PRO A 108 -1.05 -4.44 -11.14
N ALA A 109 -2.37 -4.43 -10.92
CA ALA A 109 -2.98 -3.80 -9.76
C ALA A 109 -2.65 -4.55 -8.46
N VAL A 110 -2.63 -5.89 -8.50
CA VAL A 110 -2.25 -6.73 -7.36
C VAL A 110 -0.80 -6.49 -6.94
N ARG A 111 0.13 -6.39 -7.90
CA ARG A 111 1.54 -6.07 -7.59
C ARG A 111 1.69 -4.68 -7.00
N ALA A 112 0.99 -3.70 -7.57
CA ALA A 112 0.99 -2.34 -7.03
C ALA A 112 0.49 -2.34 -5.58
N LEU A 113 -0.59 -3.07 -5.29
CA LEU A 113 -1.12 -3.19 -3.93
C LEU A 113 -0.12 -3.85 -2.98
N GLN A 114 0.51 -4.96 -3.37
CA GLN A 114 1.53 -5.61 -2.57
C GLN A 114 2.71 -4.67 -2.28
N SER A 115 3.21 -3.97 -3.31
CA SER A 115 4.29 -2.99 -3.16
C SER A 115 3.91 -1.83 -2.23
N ALA A 116 2.67 -1.34 -2.31
CA ALA A 116 2.17 -0.32 -1.40
C ALA A 116 2.09 -0.83 0.04
N THR A 117 1.53 -2.04 0.25
CA THR A 117 1.44 -2.67 1.57
C THR A 117 2.81 -2.88 2.19
N ASP A 118 3.77 -3.38 1.43
CA ASP A 118 5.15 -3.61 1.90
C ASP A 118 5.83 -2.29 2.30
N SER A 119 5.70 -1.25 1.48
CA SER A 119 6.28 0.08 1.77
C SER A 119 5.63 0.70 3.01
N VAL A 120 4.30 0.64 3.15
CA VAL A 120 3.60 1.13 4.36
C VAL A 120 4.04 0.35 5.60
N ASN A 121 4.12 -0.98 5.51
CA ASN A 121 4.55 -1.82 6.63
C ASN A 121 6.00 -1.55 7.05
N HIS A 122 6.90 -1.31 6.08
CA HIS A 122 8.28 -0.94 6.38
C HIS A 122 8.36 0.43 7.09
N ALA A 123 7.63 1.43 6.59
CA ALA A 123 7.53 2.74 7.24
C ALA A 123 6.94 2.66 8.67
N ILE A 124 5.95 1.78 8.91
CA ILE A 124 5.40 1.52 10.23
C ILE A 124 6.43 0.85 11.14
N ALA A 125 7.16 -0.14 10.64
CA ALA A 125 8.20 -0.86 11.39
C ALA A 125 9.31 0.09 11.85
N LEU A 126 9.81 0.96 10.97
CA LEU A 126 10.80 2.00 11.32
C LEU A 126 10.31 2.92 12.44
N PHE A 127 9.01 3.27 12.43
CA PHE A 127 8.44 4.11 13.47
C PHE A 127 8.30 3.37 14.81
N ALA A 128 7.88 2.10 14.75
CA ALA A 128 7.80 1.23 15.91
C ALA A 128 9.17 1.04 16.57
N GLU A 129 10.21 0.82 15.77
CA GLU A 129 11.61 0.72 16.23
C GLU A 129 12.08 2.02 16.90
N ALA A 130 11.83 3.17 16.27
CA ALA A 130 12.13 4.48 16.85
C ALA A 130 11.44 4.70 18.20
N CYS A 131 10.20 4.23 18.34
CA CYS A 131 9.45 4.32 19.60
C CYS A 131 9.95 3.35 20.69
N ALA A 132 10.43 2.17 20.29
CA ALA A 132 10.98 1.17 21.19
C ALA A 132 12.34 1.56 21.76
N ALA A 133 13.12 2.40 21.06
CA ALA A 133 14.41 2.89 21.53
C ALA A 133 14.30 3.67 22.87
N ILE A 134 15.31 3.49 23.74
CA ILE A 134 15.34 4.06 25.10
C ILE A 134 16.57 4.98 25.26
N GLY A 135 16.42 6.06 26.02
CA GLY A 135 17.55 6.93 26.38
C GLY A 135 18.12 7.70 25.17
N ALA A 136 19.45 7.71 25.03
CA ALA A 136 20.13 8.43 23.95
C ALA A 136 19.94 7.79 22.56
N GLU A 137 19.47 6.54 22.50
CA GLU A 137 19.17 5.83 21.24
C GLU A 137 17.80 6.23 20.67
N ARG A 138 16.98 6.99 21.41
CA ARG A 138 15.67 7.51 20.97
C ARG A 138 15.79 8.68 19.97
N ILE A 139 16.94 8.84 19.33
CA ILE A 139 17.16 9.87 18.32
C ILE A 139 16.81 9.26 16.96
N VAL A 140 15.75 9.76 16.34
CA VAL A 140 15.44 9.46 14.94
C VAL A 140 16.44 10.25 14.07
N THR A 141 17.30 9.53 13.36
CA THR A 141 18.30 10.15 12.48
C THR A 141 17.66 10.63 11.19
N ALA A 142 18.31 11.58 10.51
CA ALA A 142 17.87 12.05 9.20
C ALA A 142 17.80 10.93 8.15
N ASP A 143 18.63 9.89 8.28
CA ASP A 143 18.67 8.72 7.41
C ASP A 143 17.42 7.84 7.58
N ILE A 144 16.99 7.59 8.82
CA ILE A 144 15.74 6.86 9.12
C ILE A 144 14.53 7.64 8.58
N VAL A 145 14.51 8.97 8.78
CA VAL A 145 13.43 9.81 8.23
C VAL A 145 13.42 9.75 6.70
N GLY A 146 14.58 9.85 6.06
CA GLY A 146 14.71 9.76 4.60
C GLY A 146 14.18 8.44 4.06
N THR A 147 14.62 7.31 4.63
CA THR A 147 14.17 5.97 4.25
C THR A 147 12.65 5.83 4.38
N ALA A 148 12.09 6.27 5.51
CA ALA A 148 10.66 6.18 5.74
C ALA A 148 9.83 7.08 4.80
N LEU A 149 10.36 8.24 4.40
CA LEU A 149 9.71 9.09 3.39
C LEU A 149 9.76 8.46 2.00
N ASP A 150 10.87 7.82 1.63
CA ASP A 150 10.98 7.10 0.36
C ASP A 150 9.94 5.96 0.29
N ASP A 151 9.73 5.23 1.39
CA ASP A 151 8.68 4.22 1.50
C ASP A 151 7.26 4.81 1.40
N VAL A 152 7.02 5.96 2.06
CA VAL A 152 5.74 6.67 2.00
C VAL A 152 5.43 7.13 0.58
N ASP A 153 6.40 7.70 -0.13
CA ASP A 153 6.20 8.18 -1.49
C ASP A 153 6.06 7.01 -2.48
N SER A 154 6.79 5.91 -2.28
CA SER A 154 6.59 4.66 -3.03
C SER A 154 5.18 4.09 -2.84
N ALA A 155 4.67 4.08 -1.60
CA ALA A 155 3.31 3.67 -1.31
C ALA A 155 2.28 4.58 -2.00
N GLU A 156 2.48 5.90 -1.97
CA GLU A 156 1.59 6.88 -2.61
C GLU A 156 1.44 6.62 -4.11
N VAL A 157 2.56 6.46 -4.83
CA VAL A 157 2.56 6.19 -6.27
C VAL A 157 1.76 4.91 -6.59
N ASN A 158 1.98 3.84 -5.83
CA ASN A 158 1.29 2.58 -6.03
C ASN A 158 -0.21 2.67 -5.68
N LEU A 159 -0.59 3.38 -4.62
CA LEU A 159 -1.98 3.60 -4.25
C LEU A 159 -2.74 4.42 -5.31
N VAL A 160 -2.11 5.45 -5.88
CA VAL A 160 -2.68 6.22 -7.00
C VAL A 160 -2.90 5.33 -8.22
N LEU A 161 -1.93 4.46 -8.54
CA LEU A 161 -2.05 3.51 -9.64
C LEU A 161 -3.25 2.55 -9.43
N ILE A 162 -3.39 1.98 -8.22
CA ILE A 162 -4.52 1.10 -7.89
C ILE A 162 -5.84 1.87 -7.98
N GLN A 163 -5.89 3.11 -7.49
CA GLN A 163 -7.09 3.94 -7.54
C GLN A 163 -7.53 4.23 -8.99
N ALA A 164 -6.58 4.37 -9.92
CA ALA A 164 -6.86 4.54 -11.33
C ALA A 164 -7.32 3.24 -12.00
N LEU A 165 -6.73 2.10 -11.63
CA LEU A 165 -7.02 0.79 -12.26
C LEU A 165 -8.29 0.13 -11.73
N LEU A 166 -8.58 0.27 -10.43
CA LEU A 166 -9.63 -0.51 -9.77
C LEU A 166 -11.04 -0.24 -10.32
N PRO A 167 -11.46 1.01 -10.63
CA PRO A 167 -12.75 1.25 -11.28
C PRO A 167 -12.86 0.57 -12.66
N GLU A 168 -11.78 0.60 -13.44
CA GLU A 168 -11.74 -0.05 -14.76
C GLU A 168 -11.82 -1.57 -14.62
N LEU A 169 -11.08 -2.15 -13.66
CA LEU A 169 -11.13 -3.58 -13.37
C LEU A 169 -12.49 -4.05 -12.83
N ILE A 170 -13.18 -3.23 -12.04
CA ILE A 170 -14.53 -3.54 -11.51
C ILE A 170 -15.55 -3.53 -12.64
N ASN A 171 -15.45 -2.58 -13.57
CA ASN A 171 -16.36 -2.44 -14.70
C ASN A 171 -15.93 -3.31 -15.90
N TYR A 172 -14.82 -4.01 -15.80
CA TYR A 172 -14.36 -4.94 -16.83
C TYR A 172 -15.36 -6.09 -16.96
N ASP A 173 -15.99 -6.18 -18.13
CA ASP A 173 -16.82 -7.32 -18.48
C ASP A 173 -15.98 -8.33 -19.29
N PRO A 174 -15.53 -9.44 -18.69
CA PRO A 174 -14.74 -10.45 -19.39
C PRO A 174 -15.51 -11.12 -20.55
N SER A 175 -16.84 -11.05 -20.55
CA SER A 175 -17.67 -11.63 -21.61
C SER A 175 -17.76 -10.74 -22.84
N LEU A 176 -17.61 -9.42 -22.69
CA LEU A 176 -17.67 -8.45 -23.78
C LEU A 176 -16.31 -8.18 -24.43
N ASN A 177 -15.22 -8.48 -23.74
CA ASN A 177 -13.88 -8.21 -24.23
C ASN A 177 -12.93 -9.39 -23.96
N PRO A 178 -13.06 -10.50 -24.72
CA PRO A 178 -12.22 -11.69 -24.51
C PRO A 178 -10.72 -11.46 -24.81
N ASP A 179 -10.35 -10.32 -25.43
CA ASP A 179 -8.98 -9.76 -25.51
C ASP A 179 -9.02 -8.38 -26.20
N PRO A 180 -8.34 -7.29 -25.72
CA PRO A 180 -6.88 -7.22 -25.61
C PRO A 180 -6.32 -6.35 -24.44
N LEU A 181 -7.07 -6.07 -23.36
CA LEU A 181 -6.55 -5.19 -22.29
C LEU A 181 -5.34 -5.81 -21.58
N ALA A 182 -5.33 -7.13 -21.43
CA ALA A 182 -4.16 -7.89 -20.94
C ALA A 182 -2.97 -7.78 -21.91
N ALA A 183 -3.21 -7.82 -23.22
CA ALA A 183 -2.17 -7.64 -24.23
C ALA A 183 -1.58 -6.22 -24.21
N GLN A 184 -2.43 -5.18 -24.08
CA GLN A 184 -1.99 -3.78 -24.02
C GLN A 184 -1.24 -3.45 -22.72
N LEU A 185 -1.70 -3.94 -21.57
CA LEU A 185 -1.00 -3.75 -20.29
C LEU A 185 0.30 -4.56 -20.21
N SER A 186 0.43 -5.67 -20.94
CA SER A 186 1.69 -6.45 -21.02
C SER A 186 2.71 -5.90 -22.01
N ALA A 187 2.26 -5.15 -23.04
CA ALA A 187 3.11 -4.75 -24.16
C ALA A 187 3.90 -3.44 -23.92
N ASP A 188 3.49 -2.60 -22.98
CA ASP A 188 4.04 -1.24 -22.82
C ASP A 188 5.01 -1.04 -21.63
N VAL A 189 5.46 -2.11 -20.97
CA VAL A 189 6.59 -2.02 -20.01
C VAL A 189 7.80 -2.81 -20.55
N PRO A 190 8.63 -2.23 -21.43
CA PRO A 190 9.80 -2.91 -21.95
C PRO A 190 10.80 -3.21 -20.83
N GLY A 191 11.02 -4.50 -20.54
CA GLY A 191 12.18 -4.98 -19.79
C GLY A 191 11.94 -5.79 -18.51
N ILE A 192 10.70 -6.04 -18.09
CA ILE A 192 10.44 -6.84 -16.87
C ILE A 192 10.09 -8.28 -17.23
N SER A 193 11.10 -9.15 -17.31
CA SER A 193 10.88 -10.59 -17.15
C SER A 193 10.38 -10.83 -15.72
N VAL A 194 9.16 -11.34 -15.59
CA VAL A 194 8.56 -11.63 -14.29
C VAL A 194 9.08 -12.99 -13.81
N GLU A 195 10.19 -12.95 -13.10
CA GLU A 195 10.44 -13.97 -12.08
C GLU A 195 9.62 -13.56 -10.86
N LEU A 196 8.65 -14.40 -10.45
CA LEU A 196 7.95 -14.20 -9.19
C LEU A 196 9.02 -14.18 -8.09
N PRO A 197 9.13 -13.10 -7.27
CA PRO A 197 10.10 -13.07 -6.20
C PRO A 197 9.87 -14.30 -5.32
N GLN A 198 10.90 -15.13 -5.15
CA GLN A 198 10.93 -16.06 -4.04
C GLN A 198 10.69 -15.23 -2.77
N PRO A 199 9.73 -15.61 -1.91
CA PRO A 199 9.47 -14.86 -0.69
C PRO A 199 10.79 -14.70 0.06
N PRO A 200 11.13 -13.49 0.55
CA PRO A 200 12.36 -13.29 1.30
C PRO A 200 12.38 -14.31 2.44
N ALA A 201 13.54 -14.95 2.65
CA ALA A 201 13.71 -15.84 3.78
C ALA A 201 13.32 -15.06 5.04
N ARG A 202 12.23 -15.48 5.71
CA ARG A 202 11.78 -14.83 6.95
C ARG A 202 12.96 -14.82 7.92
N PRO A 203 13.40 -13.65 8.41
CA PRO A 203 14.37 -13.62 9.49
C PRO A 203 13.74 -14.36 10.67
N THR A 204 14.41 -15.40 11.16
CA THR A 204 14.08 -16.01 12.45
C THR A 204 14.46 -14.98 13.51
N ILE A 205 13.49 -14.16 13.93
CA ILE A 205 13.67 -13.23 15.05
C ILE A 205 13.48 -14.06 16.33
N ASP A 206 14.58 -14.49 16.94
CA ASP A 206 14.58 -14.96 18.33
C ASP A 206 14.38 -13.74 19.23
N LEU A 207 13.11 -13.39 19.50
CA LEU A 207 12.77 -12.37 20.47
C LEU A 207 13.06 -12.92 21.88
N PRO A 208 13.98 -12.32 22.66
CA PRO A 208 14.13 -12.67 24.06
C PRO A 208 12.82 -12.36 24.79
N ILE A 209 12.30 -13.36 25.53
CA ILE A 209 11.15 -13.19 26.41
C ILE A 209 11.57 -12.26 27.54
N VAL A 210 11.26 -10.97 27.41
CA VAL A 210 11.45 -9.98 28.46
C VAL A 210 10.23 -10.04 29.39
N PRO A 211 10.41 -10.35 30.70
CA PRO A 211 9.30 -10.35 31.65
C PRO A 211 8.72 -8.94 31.81
N PRO A 212 7.41 -8.81 32.05
CA PRO A 212 6.75 -7.52 32.16
C PRO A 212 7.29 -6.72 33.35
N PRO A 213 7.47 -5.39 33.21
CA PRO A 213 7.95 -4.55 34.29
C PRO A 213 6.94 -4.50 35.44
N THR A 214 7.43 -4.70 36.66
CA THR A 214 6.69 -4.43 37.90
C THR A 214 6.52 -2.93 38.08
N ASN A 215 5.33 -2.43 37.77
CA ASN A 215 4.99 -1.00 37.83
C ASN A 215 4.94 -0.47 39.27
N THR A 216 5.68 0.61 39.50
CA THR A 216 5.49 1.53 40.64
C THR A 216 4.96 2.85 40.09
N PRO A 217 3.88 3.45 40.64
CA PRO A 217 3.28 4.65 40.08
C PRO A 217 4.07 5.89 40.51
N SER A 218 4.88 6.46 39.62
CA SER A 218 5.44 7.80 39.79
C SER A 218 5.48 8.46 38.41
N ASP A 219 4.76 9.58 38.29
CA ASP A 219 4.75 10.53 37.18
C ASP A 219 4.82 9.97 35.75
N MET A 220 3.64 9.66 35.19
CA MET A 220 3.48 9.35 33.75
C MET A 220 3.66 10.62 32.90
N LEU A 221 4.90 11.09 32.76
CA LEU A 221 5.27 11.92 31.61
C LEU A 221 5.30 11.01 30.38
N LEU A 222 4.35 11.21 29.48
CA LEU A 222 4.23 10.43 28.25
C LEU A 222 5.49 10.64 27.37
N PRO A 223 6.08 9.57 26.82
CA PRO A 223 7.25 9.70 25.98
C PRO A 223 6.87 10.36 24.65
N THR A 224 7.33 11.59 24.44
CA THR A 224 7.25 12.28 23.15
C THR A 224 8.55 12.05 22.38
N LEU A 225 8.46 11.60 21.12
CA LEU A 225 9.60 11.61 20.21
C LEU A 225 9.86 13.06 19.80
N SER A 226 10.91 13.63 20.37
CA SER A 226 11.43 14.93 19.97
C SER A 226 12.57 14.68 19.02
N VAL A 227 12.35 14.91 17.72
CA VAL A 227 13.41 14.73 16.72
C VAL A 227 14.33 15.93 16.81
N THR A 228 15.52 15.71 17.38
CA THR A 228 16.62 16.66 17.22
C THR A 228 17.30 16.29 15.92
N ILE A 229 16.90 16.97 14.84
CA ILE A 229 17.66 16.95 13.59
C ILE A 229 18.95 17.68 13.91
N GLU A 230 20.04 16.95 14.20
CA GLU A 230 21.35 17.57 14.19
C GLU A 230 21.53 18.19 12.81
N PRO A 231 21.75 19.51 12.72
CA PRO A 231 21.97 20.15 11.43
C PRO A 231 23.18 19.45 10.83
N THR A 232 22.95 18.67 9.76
CA THR A 232 24.02 18.05 9.00
C THR A 232 24.98 19.18 8.69
N SER A 233 26.15 19.17 9.32
CA SER A 233 27.11 20.25 9.18
C SER A 233 27.47 20.27 7.70
N ILE A 234 26.89 21.19 6.95
CA ILE A 234 27.24 21.37 5.54
C ILE A 234 28.73 21.65 5.58
N PRO A 235 29.59 20.74 5.07
CA PRO A 235 31.01 21.01 5.05
C PRO A 235 31.18 22.32 4.28
N PRO A 236 31.93 23.31 4.81
CA PRO A 236 32.11 24.58 4.14
C PRO A 236 32.58 24.28 2.71
N SER A 237 31.77 24.70 1.73
CA SER A 237 32.06 24.56 0.31
C SER A 237 33.37 25.30 0.05
N SER A 238 34.46 24.55 0.09
CA SER A 238 35.81 25.00 -0.20
C SER A 238 36.16 24.66 -1.64
N THR A 239 35.17 24.67 -2.53
CA THR A 239 35.41 24.62 -3.96
C THR A 239 35.96 25.99 -4.38
N PRO A 240 37.25 26.12 -4.70
CA PRO A 240 37.79 27.39 -5.18
C PRO A 240 37.05 27.79 -6.46
N MET A 241 36.67 29.07 -6.56
CA MET A 241 36.09 29.60 -7.80
C MET A 241 37.01 29.26 -8.97
N PRO A 242 36.49 28.70 -10.08
CA PRO A 242 37.28 28.49 -11.27
C PRO A 242 37.80 29.87 -11.74
N THR A 243 39.12 29.98 -11.82
CA THR A 243 39.78 31.18 -12.32
C THR A 243 39.39 31.34 -13.79
N MET A 244 38.65 32.41 -14.11
CA MET A 244 38.27 32.70 -15.49
C MET A 244 39.53 32.85 -16.36
N PRO A 245 39.62 32.15 -17.50
CA PRO A 245 40.72 32.35 -18.44
C PRO A 245 40.67 33.77 -19.01
N PRO A 246 41.83 34.42 -19.22
CA PRO A 246 41.89 35.77 -19.77
C PRO A 246 41.29 35.80 -21.19
N LEU A 247 40.47 36.83 -21.43
CA LEU A 247 39.86 37.11 -22.72
C LEU A 247 40.96 37.40 -23.75
N THR A 248 41.15 36.49 -24.71
CA THR A 248 42.05 36.73 -25.85
C THR A 248 41.30 37.55 -26.90
N THR A 249 41.77 38.77 -27.14
CA THR A 249 41.29 39.64 -28.21
C THR A 249 41.74 39.07 -29.56
N PRO A 250 40.83 38.86 -30.53
CA PRO A 250 41.22 38.44 -31.87
C PRO A 250 41.83 39.63 -32.61
N THR A 251 43.10 39.51 -33.03
CA THR A 251 43.72 40.38 -34.03
C THR A 251 43.19 40.02 -35.42
N GLY A 252 42.49 40.96 -36.04
CA GLY A 252 42.10 41.00 -37.44
C GLY A 252 41.99 42.44 -37.89
#